data_AF-A0A3D0IZX9-F1
#
_entry.id   AF-A0A3D0IZX9-F1
#
_cell.length_a   1.000
_cell.length_b   1.000
_cell.length_c   1.000
_cell.angle_alpha   90.00
_cell.angle_beta   90.00
_cell.angle_gamma   90.00
#
_symmetry.space_group_name_H-M   'P 1'
#
loop_
_entity.id
_entity.type
_entity.pdbx_description
1 polymer ?
#
loop_
_entity_poly.entity_id
_entity_poly.type
_entity_poly.pdbx_seq_one_letter_code
_entity_poly.pdbx_strand_id
1 'polypeptide(L)'
;MSDNRMEKIVALCKRRGFIFPSSEIYGGLNGAWDYGPLGVALKRNLKDNWWKCMTQLRDDIVGMDGAILMSRSVWKASGHEATFTDPMVDCKTCKGRFRADQVTTSPCPQKPSKMVNACGGELTEPRQFNLMFKTYVGPVEDERNLTYLRPETAQAMFVQFKNILEVSRKKLPFGIAQIGKAFRNEINPRNFTFRSREFEQMEVEFFVRSEER
;
A
#
# COMPACT_ATOMS: atom_id res chain seq x y z
N MET A 1 -7.93 -30.99 -12.69
CA MET A 1 -8.75 -30.08 -11.85
C MET A 1 -7.81 -29.04 -11.26
N SER A 2 -7.69 -27.88 -11.90
CA SER A 2 -6.83 -26.79 -11.42
C SER A 2 -7.28 -26.34 -10.04
N ASP A 3 -6.33 -26.17 -9.12
CA ASP A 3 -6.56 -25.94 -7.69
C ASP A 3 -7.22 -24.57 -7.45
N ASN A 4 -8.54 -24.56 -7.53
CA ASN A 4 -9.41 -23.40 -7.35
C ASN A 4 -9.57 -23.04 -5.85
N ARG A 5 -8.47 -23.05 -5.09
CA ARG A 5 -8.49 -22.75 -3.66
C ARG A 5 -8.71 -21.26 -3.41
N MET A 6 -8.12 -20.40 -4.24
CA MET A 6 -8.23 -18.94 -4.07
C MET A 6 -9.67 -18.45 -4.33
N GLU A 7 -10.34 -18.87 -5.41
CA GLU A 7 -11.71 -18.38 -5.66
C GLU A 7 -12.68 -18.93 -4.60
N LYS A 8 -12.45 -20.14 -4.08
CA LYS A 8 -13.19 -20.67 -2.92
C LYS A 8 -13.04 -19.79 -1.67
N ILE A 9 -11.83 -19.32 -1.38
CA ILE A 9 -11.57 -18.40 -0.26
C ILE A 9 -12.29 -17.07 -0.49
N VAL A 10 -12.13 -16.46 -1.67
CA VAL A 10 -12.79 -15.18 -2.02
C VAL A 10 -14.31 -15.29 -1.91
N ALA A 11 -14.89 -16.37 -2.44
CA ALA A 11 -16.32 -16.63 -2.36
C ALA A 11 -16.81 -16.83 -0.91
N LEU A 12 -16.01 -17.49 -0.07
CA LEU A 12 -16.31 -17.63 1.35
C LEU A 12 -16.27 -16.29 2.07
N CYS A 13 -15.23 -15.48 1.84
CA CYS A 13 -15.07 -14.16 2.44
C CYS A 13 -16.29 -13.27 2.13
N LYS A 14 -16.74 -13.26 0.87
CA LYS A 14 -17.93 -12.52 0.47
C LYS A 14 -19.19 -13.08 1.13
N ARG A 15 -19.44 -14.39 1.02
CA ARG A 15 -20.67 -15.03 1.53
C ARG A 15 -20.82 -14.93 3.04
N ARG A 16 -19.72 -14.86 3.79
CA ARG A 16 -19.72 -14.81 5.26
C ARG A 16 -19.52 -13.41 5.83
N GLY A 17 -19.40 -12.37 5.00
CA GLY A 17 -19.26 -10.99 5.47
C GLY A 17 -17.89 -10.67 6.05
N PHE A 18 -16.83 -11.22 5.48
CA PHE A 18 -15.44 -10.83 5.78
C PHE A 18 -14.97 -9.68 4.90
N ILE A 19 -14.99 -9.85 3.58
CA ILE A 19 -14.42 -8.88 2.63
C ILE A 19 -15.34 -8.77 1.42
N PHE A 20 -15.59 -7.54 1.00
CA PHE A 20 -16.36 -7.17 -0.18
C PHE A 20 -15.50 -6.34 -1.15
N PRO A 21 -15.71 -6.45 -2.48
CA PRO A 21 -15.20 -5.46 -3.42
C PRO A 21 -15.72 -4.08 -3.03
N SER A 22 -14.83 -3.08 -2.92
CA SER A 22 -15.28 -1.74 -2.58
C SER A 22 -16.14 -1.14 -3.70
N SER A 23 -17.20 -0.41 -3.37
CA SER A 23 -18.14 0.19 -4.33
C SER A 23 -18.82 -0.82 -5.27
N GLU A 24 -19.08 -2.04 -4.79
CA GLU A 24 -19.57 -3.15 -5.62
C GLU A 24 -20.82 -2.81 -6.45
N ILE A 25 -21.82 -2.14 -5.86
CA ILE A 25 -23.07 -1.79 -6.55
C ILE A 25 -22.88 -0.76 -7.68
N TYR A 26 -21.73 -0.09 -7.71
CA TYR A 26 -21.33 0.87 -8.74
C TYR A 26 -20.31 0.28 -9.73
N GLY A 27 -20.16 -1.05 -9.78
CA GLY A 27 -19.21 -1.74 -10.66
C GLY A 27 -17.84 -2.03 -10.03
N GLY A 28 -17.64 -1.62 -8.78
CA GLY A 28 -16.44 -1.90 -8.00
C GLY A 28 -15.25 -0.98 -8.31
N LEU A 29 -14.41 -0.75 -7.30
CA LEU A 29 -13.13 -0.08 -7.45
C LEU A 29 -11.99 -1.10 -7.36
N ASN A 30 -11.32 -1.36 -8.49
CA ASN A 30 -10.27 -2.37 -8.54
C ASN A 30 -9.12 -2.03 -7.55
N GLY A 31 -8.71 -3.02 -6.76
CA GLY A 31 -7.65 -2.87 -5.75
C GLY A 31 -8.12 -2.22 -4.43
N ALA A 32 -9.41 -1.97 -4.25
CA ALA A 32 -9.97 -1.49 -2.97
C ALA A 32 -10.99 -2.50 -2.42
N TRP A 33 -10.98 -2.68 -1.10
CA TRP A 33 -11.75 -3.72 -0.42
C TRP A 33 -12.39 -3.20 0.87
N ASP A 34 -13.65 -3.54 1.08
CA ASP A 34 -14.39 -3.20 2.30
C ASP A 34 -14.45 -4.42 3.23
N TYR A 35 -14.17 -4.23 4.52
CA TYR A 35 -14.22 -5.31 5.51
C TYR A 35 -15.60 -5.34 6.19
N GLY A 36 -16.34 -6.42 5.98
CA GLY A 36 -17.67 -6.63 6.56
C GLY A 36 -17.66 -6.96 8.06
N PRO A 37 -18.81 -7.30 8.68
CA PRO A 37 -18.92 -7.48 10.13
C PRO A 37 -17.93 -8.47 10.75
N LEU A 38 -17.72 -9.65 10.13
CA LEU A 38 -16.74 -10.61 10.63
C LEU A 38 -15.30 -10.21 10.27
N GLY A 39 -15.12 -9.54 9.12
CA GLY A 39 -13.83 -9.07 8.67
C GLY A 39 -13.25 -7.97 9.54
N VAL A 40 -14.07 -6.99 9.93
CA VAL A 40 -13.65 -5.89 10.81
C VAL A 40 -13.32 -6.41 12.21
N ALA A 41 -14.09 -7.37 12.74
CA ALA A 41 -13.80 -8.00 14.02
C ALA A 41 -12.47 -8.77 13.99
N LEU A 42 -12.27 -9.62 12.99
CA LEU A 42 -11.01 -10.36 12.81
C LEU A 42 -9.82 -9.41 12.67
N LYS A 43 -9.96 -8.39 11.82
CA LYS A 43 -8.92 -7.41 11.56
C LYS A 43 -8.56 -6.61 12.81
N ARG A 44 -9.56 -6.19 13.59
CA ARG A 44 -9.34 -5.51 14.87
C ARG A 44 -8.62 -6.40 15.88
N ASN A 45 -9.06 -7.65 16.04
CA ASN A 45 -8.41 -8.61 16.94
C ASN A 45 -6.92 -8.80 16.61
N LEU A 46 -6.58 -8.86 15.31
CA LEU A 46 -5.19 -8.96 14.86
C LEU A 46 -4.39 -7.69 15.20
N LYS A 47 -4.94 -6.50 14.92
CA LYS A 47 -4.30 -5.21 15.22
C LYS A 47 -4.08 -5.04 16.72
N ASP A 48 -5.08 -5.34 17.54
CA ASP A 48 -5.03 -5.20 19.00
C ASP A 48 -4.00 -6.17 19.60
N ASN A 49 -3.95 -7.42 19.09
CA ASN A 49 -2.94 -8.39 19.52
C ASN A 49 -1.53 -7.93 19.16
N TRP A 50 -1.29 -7.51 17.91
CA TRP A 50 0.01 -7.01 17.48
C TRP A 50 0.44 -5.78 18.28
N TRP A 51 -0.47 -4.83 18.49
CA TRP A 51 -0.19 -3.60 19.25
C TRP A 51 0.20 -3.92 20.69
N LYS A 52 -0.53 -4.84 21.34
CA LYS A 52 -0.18 -5.34 22.67
C LYS A 52 1.22 -5.97 22.69
N CYS A 53 1.51 -6.86 21.74
CA CYS A 53 2.82 -7.52 21.64
C CYS A 53 3.97 -6.52 21.45
N MET A 54 3.76 -5.46 20.67
CA MET A 54 4.81 -4.48 20.39
C MET A 54 4.97 -3.43 21.48
N THR A 55 3.89 -2.89 22.03
CA THR A 55 3.94 -1.67 22.87
C THR A 55 3.63 -1.89 24.35
N GLN A 56 3.02 -3.03 24.71
CA GLN A 56 2.59 -3.31 26.09
C GLN A 56 3.34 -4.47 26.72
N LEU A 57 3.80 -5.43 25.91
CA LEU A 57 4.60 -6.58 26.35
C LEU A 57 6.11 -6.36 26.19
N ARG A 58 6.51 -5.18 25.72
CA ARG A 58 7.90 -4.78 25.54
C ARG A 58 8.12 -3.40 26.15
N ASP A 59 9.26 -3.25 26.83
CA ASP A 59 9.65 -1.98 27.45
C ASP A 59 10.51 -1.11 26.53
N ASP A 60 10.87 -1.59 25.34
CA ASP A 60 11.79 -0.92 24.42
C ASP A 60 11.12 -0.41 23.15
N ILE A 61 9.78 -0.48 23.04
CA ILE A 61 9.03 0.05 21.90
C ILE A 61 7.93 0.97 22.40
N VAL A 62 7.77 2.12 21.75
CA VAL A 62 6.69 3.08 22.00
C VAL A 62 5.76 3.20 20.80
N GLY A 63 4.49 3.52 21.03
CA GLY A 63 3.50 3.67 19.96
C GLY A 63 3.36 5.12 19.47
N MET A 64 3.05 5.29 18.19
CA MET A 64 2.58 6.56 17.63
C MET A 64 1.53 6.35 16.54
N ASP A 65 0.78 7.42 16.23
CA ASP A 65 -0.11 7.50 15.07
C ASP A 65 0.20 8.79 14.29
N GLY A 66 0.85 8.63 13.14
CA GLY A 66 1.21 9.72 12.24
C GLY A 66 0.11 10.00 11.23
N ALA A 67 0.01 11.25 10.79
CA ALA A 67 -0.91 11.65 9.74
C ALA A 67 -0.60 10.93 8.40
N ILE A 68 -1.64 10.74 7.58
CA ILE A 68 -1.51 10.21 6.20
C ILE A 68 -0.89 11.27 5.28
N LEU A 69 -1.31 12.52 5.44
CA LEU A 69 -0.81 13.66 4.69
C LEU A 69 0.44 14.22 5.38
N MET A 70 1.52 14.35 4.63
CA MET A 70 2.79 14.92 5.09
C MET A 70 3.24 16.00 4.11
N SER A 71 4.19 16.84 4.50
CA SER A 71 4.79 17.78 3.54
C SER A 71 5.45 17.03 2.38
N ARG A 72 5.31 17.53 1.13
CA ARG A 72 6.01 17.02 -0.05
C ARG A 72 7.51 16.85 0.17
N SER A 73 8.11 17.76 0.95
CA SER A 73 9.54 17.72 1.26
C SER A 73 9.97 16.40 1.92
N VAL A 74 9.10 15.75 2.68
CA VAL A 74 9.39 14.43 3.30
C VAL A 74 9.52 13.34 2.24
N TRP A 75 8.63 13.33 1.24
CA TRP A 75 8.64 12.37 0.14
C TRP A 75 9.79 12.61 -0.84
N LYS A 76 10.21 13.87 -0.98
CA LYS A 76 11.43 14.23 -1.72
C LYS A 76 12.68 13.78 -0.97
N ALA A 77 12.78 14.08 0.32
CA ALA A 77 13.95 13.75 1.14
C ALA A 77 14.16 12.23 1.28
N SER A 78 13.07 11.46 1.40
CA SER A 78 13.13 10.00 1.44
C SER A 78 13.37 9.34 0.08
N GLY A 79 13.40 10.11 -1.01
CA GLY A 79 13.62 9.62 -2.37
C GLY A 79 12.37 9.07 -3.08
N HIS A 80 11.26 8.87 -2.37
CA HIS A 80 10.02 8.31 -2.92
C HIS A 80 9.50 9.08 -4.14
N GLU A 81 9.60 10.41 -4.15
CA GLU A 81 9.17 11.22 -5.29
C GLU A 81 9.93 10.87 -6.60
N ALA A 82 11.21 10.51 -6.47
CA ALA A 82 12.08 10.20 -7.61
C ALA A 82 12.09 8.71 -7.98
N THR A 83 12.05 7.81 -6.99
CA THR A 83 12.37 6.39 -7.20
C THR A 83 11.22 5.43 -6.96
N PHE A 84 10.10 5.88 -6.37
CA PHE A 84 8.96 5.01 -6.08
C PHE A 84 8.11 4.80 -7.33
N THR A 85 8.72 4.20 -8.36
CA THR A 85 8.16 4.06 -9.70
C THR A 85 8.22 2.62 -10.19
N ASP A 86 7.18 2.22 -10.94
CA ASP A 86 7.20 0.98 -11.72
C ASP A 86 7.38 1.29 -13.21
N PRO A 87 8.09 0.43 -13.96
CA PRO A 87 8.14 0.56 -15.42
C PRO A 87 6.79 0.17 -16.01
N MET A 88 6.19 1.05 -16.81
CA MET A 88 4.86 0.90 -17.38
C MET A 88 4.89 1.01 -18.90
N VAL A 89 4.12 0.15 -19.57
CA VAL A 89 3.85 0.16 -21.01
C VAL A 89 2.33 0.19 -21.26
N ASP A 90 1.91 0.84 -22.34
CA ASP A 90 0.52 0.76 -22.81
C ASP A 90 0.44 -0.16 -24.03
N CYS A 91 -0.58 -1.00 -24.11
CA CYS A 91 -0.90 -1.72 -25.33
C CYS A 91 -1.86 -0.87 -26.18
N LYS A 92 -1.43 -0.45 -27.38
CA LYS A 92 -2.22 0.41 -28.28
C LYS A 92 -3.53 -0.26 -28.73
N THR A 93 -3.55 -1.58 -28.79
CA THR A 93 -4.72 -2.35 -29.26
C THR A 93 -5.77 -2.54 -28.18
N CYS A 94 -5.37 -2.98 -26.97
CA CYS A 94 -6.32 -3.21 -25.88
C CYS A 94 -6.53 -1.99 -24.97
N LYS A 95 -5.73 -0.93 -25.16
CA LYS A 95 -5.70 0.30 -24.34
C LYS A 95 -5.42 0.06 -22.85
N GLY A 96 -4.96 -1.13 -22.50
CA GLY A 96 -4.58 -1.52 -21.15
C GLY A 96 -3.19 -1.00 -20.79
N ARG A 97 -3.00 -0.73 -19.49
CA ARG A 97 -1.72 -0.29 -18.91
C ARG A 97 -1.12 -1.44 -18.14
N PHE A 98 0.13 -1.75 -18.42
CA PHE A 98 0.80 -2.92 -17.86
C PHE A 98 2.16 -2.57 -17.33
N ARG A 99 2.56 -3.29 -16.29
CA ARG A 99 3.94 -3.30 -15.84
C ARG A 99 4.82 -3.94 -16.91
N ALA A 100 5.86 -3.24 -17.33
CA ALA A 100 6.74 -3.66 -18.42
C ALA A 100 7.41 -5.01 -18.12
N ASP A 101 7.77 -5.25 -16.86
CA ASP A 101 8.38 -6.48 -16.38
C ASP A 101 7.38 -7.65 -16.22
N GLN A 102 6.08 -7.40 -16.36
CA GLN A 102 5.00 -8.39 -16.16
C GLN A 102 4.13 -8.61 -17.40
N VAL A 103 4.57 -8.17 -18.57
CA VAL A 103 3.80 -8.34 -19.83
C VAL A 103 3.61 -9.80 -20.24
N THR A 104 4.50 -10.69 -19.81
CA THR A 104 4.47 -12.13 -20.10
C THR A 104 3.47 -12.89 -19.22
N THR A 105 3.18 -12.37 -18.02
CA THR A 105 2.26 -12.99 -17.03
C THR A 105 0.95 -12.22 -16.90
N SER A 106 0.80 -11.13 -17.66
CA SER A 106 -0.40 -10.30 -17.63
C SER A 106 -1.36 -10.69 -18.74
N PRO A 107 -2.60 -11.12 -18.41
CA PRO A 107 -3.63 -11.32 -19.41
C PRO A 107 -4.10 -9.99 -20.00
N CYS A 108 -4.30 -9.98 -21.31
CA CYS A 108 -4.89 -8.90 -22.07
C CYS A 108 -6.42 -8.93 -21.92
N PRO A 109 -7.09 -7.78 -21.75
CA PRO A 109 -8.54 -7.72 -21.60
C PRO A 109 -9.32 -8.08 -22.87
N GLN A 110 -8.67 -8.14 -24.04
CA GLN A 110 -9.32 -8.58 -25.28
C GLN A 110 -9.67 -10.06 -25.22
N LYS A 111 -10.86 -10.43 -25.71
CA LYS A 111 -11.29 -11.84 -25.79
C LYS A 111 -11.02 -12.40 -27.19
N PRO A 112 -10.46 -13.63 -27.33
CA PRO A 112 -10.00 -14.52 -26.26
C PRO A 112 -8.77 -13.96 -25.54
N SER A 113 -8.77 -14.03 -24.20
CA SER A 113 -7.73 -13.45 -23.34
C SER A 113 -6.40 -14.17 -23.54
N LYS A 114 -5.47 -13.54 -24.27
CA LYS A 114 -4.06 -13.93 -24.38
C LYS A 114 -3.21 -13.12 -23.41
N MET A 115 -1.95 -13.52 -23.18
CA MET A 115 -1.00 -12.66 -22.46
C MET A 115 -0.70 -11.41 -23.27
N VAL A 116 -0.34 -10.30 -22.62
CA VAL A 116 -0.12 -9.00 -23.27
C VAL A 116 1.01 -9.08 -24.30
N ASN A 117 2.08 -9.82 -24.01
CA ASN A 117 3.14 -10.08 -24.99
C ASN A 117 2.68 -10.91 -26.23
N ALA A 118 1.57 -11.63 -26.11
CA ALA A 118 1.02 -12.52 -27.15
C ALA A 118 -0.33 -12.03 -27.70
N CYS A 119 -0.78 -10.84 -27.32
CA CYS A 119 -2.07 -10.31 -27.76
C CYS A 119 -2.05 -9.71 -29.16
N GLY A 120 -0.87 -9.61 -29.78
CA GLY A 120 -0.68 -9.02 -31.12
C GLY A 120 -0.80 -7.50 -31.16
N GLY A 121 -0.93 -6.84 -30.00
CA GLY A 121 -0.95 -5.39 -29.91
C GLY A 121 0.43 -4.78 -29.75
N GLU A 122 0.63 -3.62 -30.39
CA GLU A 122 1.86 -2.84 -30.27
C GLU A 122 1.95 -2.21 -28.88
N LEU A 123 3.08 -2.42 -28.19
CA LEU A 123 3.37 -1.82 -26.89
C LEU A 123 4.13 -0.51 -27.07
N THR A 124 3.84 0.49 -26.25
CA THR A 124 4.65 1.71 -26.18
C THR A 124 6.01 1.44 -25.54
N GLU A 125 6.95 2.36 -25.71
CA GLU A 125 8.19 2.38 -24.93
C GLU A 125 7.90 2.41 -23.41
N PRO A 126 8.69 1.71 -22.58
CA PRO A 126 8.54 1.74 -21.14
C PRO A 126 8.78 3.15 -20.58
N ARG A 127 7.90 3.59 -19.68
CA ARG A 127 8.05 4.82 -18.91
C ARG A 127 7.92 4.55 -17.41
N GLN A 128 8.57 5.36 -16.58
CA GLN A 128 8.44 5.25 -15.13
C GLN A 128 7.11 5.86 -14.66
N PHE A 129 6.35 5.08 -13.90
CA PHE A 129 5.09 5.50 -13.30
C PHE A 129 5.20 5.56 -11.78
N ASN A 130 5.07 6.75 -11.19
CA ASN A 130 5.14 6.91 -9.74
C ASN A 130 3.89 6.30 -9.08
N LEU A 131 4.12 5.45 -8.09
CA LEU A 131 3.09 4.68 -7.40
C LEU A 131 2.46 5.45 -6.23
N MET A 132 2.85 6.68 -5.93
CA MET A 132 2.19 7.48 -4.90
C MET A 132 0.91 8.13 -5.44
N PHE A 133 -0.16 8.12 -4.64
CA PHE A 133 -1.35 8.91 -4.95
C PHE A 133 -1.07 10.39 -4.69
N LYS A 134 -1.16 11.19 -5.75
CA LYS A 134 -1.04 12.66 -5.68
C LYS A 134 -2.35 13.27 -5.21
N THR A 135 -2.26 14.31 -4.40
CA THR A 135 -3.37 15.16 -3.99
C THR A 135 -2.87 16.58 -3.72
N TYR A 136 -3.77 17.53 -3.48
CA TYR A 136 -3.43 18.91 -3.18
C TYR A 136 -4.03 19.32 -1.82
N VAL A 137 -3.23 19.94 -0.96
CA VAL A 137 -3.68 20.48 0.32
C VAL A 137 -3.92 21.98 0.17
N GLY A 138 -5.19 22.38 0.18
CA GLY A 138 -5.60 23.76 -0.01
C GLY A 138 -6.64 23.90 -1.11
N PRO A 139 -7.17 25.12 -1.32
CA PRO A 139 -8.25 25.37 -2.28
C PRO A 139 -7.77 25.41 -3.74
N VAL A 140 -6.46 25.47 -3.98
CA VAL A 140 -5.88 25.60 -5.33
C VAL A 140 -5.02 24.38 -5.63
N GLU A 141 -5.27 23.75 -6.77
CA GLU A 141 -4.46 22.64 -7.28
C GLU A 141 -3.20 23.19 -7.97
N ASP A 142 -2.15 23.45 -7.19
CA ASP A 142 -0.85 23.90 -7.69
C ASP A 142 0.33 23.10 -7.11
N GLU A 143 1.52 23.28 -7.69
CA GLU A 143 2.75 22.59 -7.26
C GLU A 143 3.16 22.87 -5.80
N ARG A 144 2.73 24.00 -5.23
CA ARG A 144 3.03 24.38 -3.84
C ARG A 144 2.15 23.60 -2.86
N ASN A 145 0.91 23.33 -3.26
CA ASN A 145 -0.07 22.57 -2.49
C ASN A 145 0.02 21.06 -2.76
N LEU A 146 0.79 20.63 -3.74
CA LEU A 146 0.97 19.21 -4.06
C LEU A 146 1.52 18.42 -2.86
N THR A 147 0.83 17.33 -2.53
CA THR A 147 1.30 16.31 -1.59
C THR A 147 0.85 14.92 -2.04
N TYR A 148 1.06 13.91 -1.20
CA TYR A 148 0.79 12.52 -1.47
C TYR A 148 0.08 11.86 -0.30
N LEU A 149 -0.74 10.85 -0.62
CA LEU A 149 -1.10 9.85 0.37
C LEU A 149 0.11 8.95 0.61
N ARG A 150 0.50 8.76 1.88
CA ARG A 150 1.71 8.01 2.23
C ARG A 150 1.72 6.58 1.63
N PRO A 151 2.83 6.15 1.00
CA PRO A 151 2.98 4.78 0.48
C PRO A 151 3.43 3.74 1.53
N GLU A 152 3.81 4.23 2.70
CA GLU A 152 4.24 3.47 3.89
C GLU A 152 3.98 4.28 5.16
N THR A 153 4.11 3.67 6.35
CA THR A 153 3.90 4.39 7.62
C THR A 153 5.22 4.88 8.23
N ALA A 154 6.35 4.26 7.88
CA ALA A 154 7.71 4.53 8.36
C ALA A 154 8.11 6.01 8.44
N GLN A 155 7.86 6.79 7.39
CA GLN A 155 8.31 8.19 7.30
C GLN A 155 7.82 9.07 8.47
N ALA A 156 6.61 8.81 8.98
CA ALA A 156 6.10 9.55 10.13
C ALA A 156 6.94 9.28 11.39
N MET A 157 7.38 8.05 11.59
CA MET A 157 8.24 7.65 12.73
C MET A 157 9.62 8.29 12.62
N PHE A 158 10.21 8.36 11.42
CA PHE A 158 11.49 9.04 11.22
C PHE A 158 11.41 10.54 11.49
N VAL A 159 10.39 11.22 10.97
CA VAL A 159 10.21 12.67 11.19
C VAL A 159 9.93 12.99 12.66
N GLN A 160 9.24 12.10 13.39
CA GLN A 160 8.93 12.27 14.81
C GLN A 160 10.00 11.71 15.76
N PHE A 161 11.10 11.15 15.25
CA PHE A 161 12.12 10.50 16.07
C PHE A 161 12.59 11.37 17.24
N LYS A 162 12.95 12.64 16.97
CA LYS A 162 13.43 13.56 18.01
C LYS A 162 12.37 13.83 19.08
N ASN A 163 11.15 14.16 18.66
CA ASN A 163 10.04 14.46 19.58
C ASN A 163 9.72 13.24 20.46
N ILE A 164 9.69 12.04 19.87
CA ILE A 164 9.40 10.80 20.58
C ILE A 164 10.53 10.43 21.54
N LEU A 165 11.79 10.56 21.13
CA LEU A 165 12.95 10.32 21.99
C LEU A 165 12.91 11.22 23.24
N GLU A 166 12.57 12.50 23.07
CA GLU A 166 12.48 13.48 24.16
C GLU A 166 11.37 13.15 25.16
N VAL A 167 10.15 12.84 24.70
CA VAL A 167 9.00 12.62 25.60
C VAL A 167 8.98 11.22 26.21
N SER A 168 9.48 10.21 25.49
CA SER A 168 9.46 8.81 25.95
C SER A 168 10.56 8.50 26.95
N ARG A 169 11.60 9.34 27.02
CA ARG A 169 12.81 9.14 27.83
C ARG A 169 13.51 7.79 27.55
N LYS A 170 13.29 7.19 26.38
CA LYS A 170 14.00 5.99 25.95
C LYS A 170 15.46 6.33 25.64
N LYS A 171 16.30 5.32 25.70
CA LYS A 171 17.68 5.36 25.19
C LYS A 171 17.78 4.33 24.07
N LEU A 172 18.69 4.54 23.13
CA LEU A 172 19.00 3.49 22.15
C LEU A 172 19.54 2.24 22.88
N PRO A 173 19.14 1.03 22.45
CA PRO A 173 18.18 0.78 21.38
C PRO A 173 16.72 0.94 21.84
N PHE A 174 15.88 1.48 20.96
CA PHE A 174 14.42 1.51 21.16
C PHE A 174 13.70 1.54 19.81
N GLY A 175 12.44 1.12 19.80
CA GLY A 175 11.60 1.15 18.62
C GLY A 175 10.43 2.11 18.72
N ILE A 176 9.91 2.49 17.57
CA ILE A 176 8.65 3.20 17.41
C ILE A 176 7.75 2.29 16.57
N ALA A 177 6.53 2.03 17.05
CA ALA A 177 5.54 1.21 16.37
C ALA A 177 4.37 2.07 15.89
N GLN A 178 3.85 1.75 14.72
CA GLN A 178 2.68 2.40 14.14
C GLN A 178 1.81 1.39 13.40
N ILE A 179 0.49 1.56 13.53
CA ILE A 179 -0.49 0.87 12.70
C ILE A 179 -1.29 1.91 11.94
N GLY A 180 -1.36 1.79 10.62
CA GLY A 180 -2.16 2.75 9.85
C GLY A 180 -2.28 2.41 8.38
N LYS A 181 -3.09 3.21 7.68
CA LYS A 181 -3.29 3.06 6.23
C LYS A 181 -2.06 3.51 5.44
N ALA A 182 -1.82 2.84 4.33
CA ALA A 182 -0.86 3.21 3.30
C ALA A 182 -1.48 2.96 1.92
N PHE A 183 -0.98 3.70 0.93
CA PHE A 183 -1.58 3.77 -0.39
C PHE A 183 -0.53 3.56 -1.48
N ARG A 184 -0.77 2.62 -2.38
CA ARG A 184 0.09 2.37 -3.53
C ARG A 184 -0.76 2.33 -4.78
N ASN A 185 -0.54 3.24 -5.71
CA ASN A 185 -1.26 3.34 -6.97
C ASN A 185 -0.83 2.23 -7.95
N GLU A 186 -1.05 0.99 -7.55
CA GLU A 186 -0.67 -0.21 -8.27
C GLU A 186 -1.28 -0.20 -9.69
N ILE A 187 -0.45 -0.46 -10.70
CA ILE A 187 -0.87 -0.47 -12.11
C ILE A 187 -1.90 -1.57 -12.34
N ASN A 188 -1.64 -2.77 -11.81
CA ASN A 188 -2.50 -3.95 -11.96
C ASN A 188 -2.76 -4.65 -10.61
N PRO A 189 -3.77 -4.20 -9.84
CA PRO A 189 -4.23 -4.92 -8.67
C PRO A 189 -4.76 -6.30 -9.08
N ARG A 190 -4.25 -7.35 -8.44
CA ARG A 190 -4.56 -8.76 -8.71
C ARG A 190 -4.45 -9.60 -7.45
N ASN A 191 -4.99 -10.81 -7.51
CA ASN A 191 -4.93 -11.79 -6.43
C ASN A 191 -5.55 -11.24 -5.14
N PHE A 192 -6.81 -10.80 -5.19
CA PHE A 192 -7.56 -10.38 -3.99
C PHE A 192 -6.83 -9.31 -3.17
N THR A 193 -6.69 -9.47 -1.85
CA THR A 193 -6.04 -8.49 -0.98
C THR A 193 -4.50 -8.41 -1.11
N PHE A 194 -3.86 -9.29 -1.88
CA PHE A 194 -2.40 -9.34 -2.00
C PHE A 194 -1.80 -8.17 -2.80
N ARG A 195 -2.55 -7.62 -3.77
CA ARG A 195 -2.19 -6.36 -4.43
C ARG A 195 -3.39 -5.40 -4.35
N SER A 196 -3.35 -4.53 -3.36
CA SER A 196 -4.38 -3.53 -3.08
C SER A 196 -3.79 -2.13 -3.22
N ARG A 197 -4.63 -1.15 -3.56
CA ARG A 197 -4.25 0.26 -3.64
C ARG A 197 -4.30 0.98 -2.31
N GLU A 198 -5.13 0.48 -1.41
CA GLU A 198 -5.26 0.91 -0.04
C GLU A 198 -5.19 -0.32 0.86
N PHE A 199 -4.34 -0.27 1.88
CA PHE A 199 -4.19 -1.33 2.87
C PHE A 199 -3.70 -0.74 4.20
N GLU A 200 -3.66 -1.55 5.25
CA GLU A 200 -3.06 -1.16 6.52
C GLU A 200 -1.76 -1.92 6.72
N GLN A 201 -0.79 -1.24 7.33
CA GLN A 201 0.48 -1.82 7.74
C GLN A 201 0.61 -1.70 9.26
N MET A 202 1.41 -2.61 9.82
CA MET A 202 1.84 -2.59 11.21
C MET A 202 3.37 -2.62 11.16
N GLU A 203 3.99 -1.46 11.31
CA GLU A 203 5.44 -1.27 11.12
C GLU A 203 6.10 -0.90 12.45
N VAL A 204 7.36 -1.33 12.60
CA VAL A 204 8.23 -0.94 13.71
C VAL A 204 9.54 -0.46 13.12
N GLU A 205 9.93 0.77 13.47
CA GLU A 205 11.27 1.27 13.23
C GLU A 205 12.07 1.09 14.51
N PHE A 206 13.00 0.14 14.51
CA PHE A 206 13.82 -0.18 15.68
C PHE A 206 15.21 0.46 15.52
N PHE A 207 15.48 1.50 16.30
CA PHE A 207 16.69 2.29 16.22
C PHE A 207 17.76 1.68 17.12
N VAL A 208 18.90 1.34 16.53
CA VAL A 208 20.07 0.78 17.21
C VAL A 208 21.29 1.64 16.93
N ARG A 209 22.34 1.50 17.74
CA ARG A 209 23.63 2.09 17.41
C ARG A 209 24.25 1.34 16.24
N SER A 210 25.02 2.03 15.40
CA SER A 210 25.72 1.43 14.27
C SER A 210 26.62 0.27 14.68
N GLU A 211 27.21 0.34 15.87
CA GLU A 211 28.13 -0.68 16.40
C GLU A 211 27.43 -1.95 16.89
N GLU A 212 26.11 -1.92 17.07
CA GLU A 212 25.28 -3.01 17.62
C GLU A 212 24.50 -3.77 16.53
N ARG A 213 24.76 -3.49 15.26
CA ARG A 213 24.05 -4.06 14.11
C ARG A 213 24.57 -5.44 13.70
#